data_AF-A0A1A3SBU1-F1
#
_entry.id   AF-A0A1A3SBU1-F1
#
_cell.length_a   1.000
_cell.length_b   1.000
_cell.length_c   1.000
_cell.angle_alpha   90.00
_cell.angle_beta   90.00
_cell.angle_gamma   90.00
#
_symmetry.space_group_name_H-M   'P 1'
#
loop_
_entity.id
_entity.type
_entity.pdbx_description
1 polymer ?
#
loop_
_entity_poly.entity_id
_entity_poly.type
_entity_poly.pdbx_seq_one_letter_code
_entity_poly.pdbx_strand_id
1 'polypeptide(L)'
;MAQVPPELVKLLPPMADIGAPFNSGDSVSDPNAPFRRLIRAGNHGGDWFLWYEHGGIGYSWRAVIAHVEPGAKPKVLANAETISDTLCALTDGAFAGQVPPYPPGTWAASDF
;
A
#
# COMPACT_ATOMS: atom_id res chain seq x y z
N MET A 1 -2.56 10.35 -4.45
CA MET A 1 -3.18 10.34 -3.10
C MET A 1 -4.58 10.95 -3.08
N ALA A 2 -4.98 11.78 -4.04
CA ALA A 2 -6.28 12.48 -4.03
C ALA A 2 -7.54 11.59 -3.96
N GLN A 3 -7.43 10.28 -4.27
CA GLN A 3 -8.54 9.32 -4.23
C GLN A 3 -8.58 8.48 -2.95
N VAL A 4 -7.60 8.63 -2.06
CA VAL A 4 -7.57 7.95 -0.74
C VAL A 4 -8.29 8.84 0.28
N PRO A 5 -9.14 8.31 1.16
CA PRO A 5 -9.81 9.10 2.18
C PRO A 5 -8.80 9.89 3.03
N PRO A 6 -9.05 11.21 3.28
CA PRO A 6 -8.11 12.05 4.00
C PRO A 6 -7.86 11.56 5.43
N GLU A 7 -8.84 10.91 6.05
CA GLU A 7 -8.72 10.28 7.36
C GLU A 7 -7.65 9.18 7.36
N LEU A 8 -7.62 8.36 6.30
CA LEU A 8 -6.64 7.29 6.14
C LEU A 8 -5.24 7.84 5.84
N VAL A 9 -5.14 8.89 5.02
CA VAL A 9 -3.86 9.56 4.77
C VAL A 9 -3.24 10.10 6.06
N LYS A 10 -4.06 10.63 6.98
CA LYS A 10 -3.59 11.15 8.28
C LYS A 10 -3.03 10.08 9.23
N LEU A 11 -3.36 8.80 9.03
CA LEU A 11 -2.79 7.72 9.84
C LEU A 11 -1.31 7.48 9.52
N LEU A 12 -0.90 7.75 8.29
CA LEU A 12 0.44 7.47 7.82
C LEU A 12 1.28 8.75 7.85
N PRO A 13 2.58 8.64 8.17
CA PRO A 13 3.44 9.80 8.02
C PRO A 13 3.63 10.13 6.53
N PRO A 14 4.23 11.29 6.19
CA PRO A 14 4.30 11.79 4.83
C PRO A 14 4.72 10.74 3.80
N MET A 15 4.04 10.76 2.65
CA MET A 15 4.17 9.77 1.58
C MET A 15 4.09 10.46 0.22
N ALA A 16 4.97 10.05 -0.69
CA ALA A 16 4.98 10.48 -2.07
C ALA A 16 3.89 9.77 -2.87
N ASP A 17 3.39 10.44 -3.91
CA ASP A 17 2.49 9.83 -4.88
C ASP A 17 3.16 8.70 -5.69
N ILE A 18 2.35 7.87 -6.35
CA ILE A 18 2.83 6.77 -7.18
C ILE A 18 3.80 7.31 -8.25
N GLY A 19 5.01 6.76 -8.29
CA GLY A 19 6.06 7.14 -9.23
C GLY A 19 6.81 8.44 -8.90
N ALA A 20 6.40 9.21 -7.88
CA ALA A 20 7.11 10.43 -7.48
C ALA A 20 8.46 10.12 -6.80
N PRO A 21 9.38 11.11 -6.71
CA PRO A 21 10.62 10.95 -5.95
C PRO A 21 10.37 10.79 -4.45
N PHE A 22 11.25 10.02 -3.79
CA PHE A 22 11.27 9.83 -2.33
C PHE A 22 12.67 9.40 -1.90
N ASN A 23 12.98 9.51 -0.61
CA ASN A 23 14.23 9.01 -0.04
C ASN A 23 14.12 7.48 0.15
N SER A 24 14.70 6.69 -0.75
CA SER A 24 14.60 5.23 -0.74
C SER A 24 15.67 4.53 0.10
N GLY A 25 16.81 5.19 0.37
CA GLY A 25 17.91 4.63 1.17
C GLY A 25 18.02 5.29 2.55
N ASP A 26 19.11 5.01 3.24
CA ASP A 26 19.38 5.55 4.59
C ASP A 26 19.73 7.04 4.59
N SER A 27 20.18 7.54 3.44
CA SER A 27 20.64 8.91 3.27
C SER A 27 19.51 9.80 2.78
N VAL A 28 19.35 10.95 3.42
CA VAL A 28 18.49 12.03 2.94
C VAL A 28 19.14 12.64 1.70
N SER A 29 18.57 12.38 0.52
CA SER A 29 19.01 12.97 -0.75
C SER A 29 18.26 14.28 -1.04
N ASP A 30 16.98 14.33 -0.66
CA ASP A 30 16.16 15.54 -0.66
C ASP A 30 15.46 15.68 0.71
N PRO A 31 15.75 16.73 1.51
CA PRO A 31 15.15 16.92 2.82
C PRO A 31 13.64 17.20 2.78
N ASN A 32 13.09 17.57 1.62
CA ASN A 32 11.65 17.79 1.44
C ASN A 32 10.92 16.53 0.97
N ALA A 33 11.64 15.54 0.46
CA ALA A 33 11.06 14.30 0.00
C ALA A 33 10.74 13.37 1.19
N PRO A 34 9.58 12.68 1.17
CA PRO A 34 9.27 11.70 2.20
C PRO A 34 10.15 10.45 2.05
N PHE A 35 10.12 9.58 3.06
CA PHE A 35 10.74 8.25 3.02
C PHE A 35 9.77 7.15 2.59
N ARG A 36 8.55 7.50 2.21
CA ARG A 36 7.53 6.55 1.76
C ARG A 36 7.01 6.94 0.39
N ARG A 37 6.65 5.95 -0.42
CA ARG A 37 5.98 6.17 -1.70
C ARG A 37 4.82 5.22 -1.88
N LEU A 38 3.64 5.75 -2.19
CA LEU A 38 2.48 4.93 -2.48
C LEU A 38 2.75 4.07 -3.71
N ILE A 39 2.42 2.78 -3.64
CA ILE A 39 2.40 1.90 -4.80
C ILE A 39 0.96 1.73 -5.27
N ARG A 40 0.08 1.27 -4.37
CA ARG A 40 -1.31 0.94 -4.69
C ARG A 40 -2.21 1.20 -3.49
N ALA A 41 -3.45 1.55 -3.77
CA ALA A 41 -4.53 1.66 -2.80
C ALA A 41 -5.80 1.06 -3.40
N GLY A 42 -6.65 0.51 -2.56
CA GLY A 42 -7.96 0.03 -2.97
C GLY A 42 -8.82 -0.26 -1.76
N ASN A 43 -10.10 -0.48 -2.00
CA ASN A 43 -11.08 -0.71 -0.95
C ASN A 43 -12.15 -1.71 -1.35
N HIS A 44 -12.75 -2.29 -0.33
CA HIS A 44 -14.01 -3.02 -0.44
C HIS A 44 -14.93 -2.56 0.69
N GLY A 45 -16.03 -1.88 0.34
CA GLY A 45 -16.84 -1.18 1.33
C GLY A 45 -16.01 -0.11 2.08
N GLY A 46 -16.08 -0.13 3.41
CA GLY A 46 -15.32 0.77 4.29
C GLY A 46 -13.88 0.33 4.57
N ASP A 47 -13.48 -0.87 4.15
CA ASP A 47 -12.13 -1.38 4.40
C ASP A 47 -11.19 -1.00 3.27
N TRP A 48 -10.12 -0.32 3.62
CA TRP A 48 -9.08 0.16 2.73
C TRP A 48 -7.77 -0.56 2.97
N PHE A 49 -7.01 -0.80 1.90
CA PHE A 49 -5.60 -1.12 1.99
C PHE A 49 -4.75 -0.03 1.34
N LEU A 50 -3.59 0.25 1.93
CA LEU A 50 -2.51 1.05 1.35
C LEU A 50 -1.25 0.20 1.27
N TRP A 51 -0.70 0.05 0.07
CA TRP A 51 0.56 -0.63 -0.21
C TRP A 51 1.60 0.39 -0.65
N TYR A 52 2.73 0.44 0.04
CA TYR A 52 3.74 1.49 -0.16
C TYR A 52 5.17 1.01 0.10
N GLU A 53 6.12 1.73 -0.49
CA GLU A 53 7.55 1.57 -0.30
C GLU A 53 8.01 2.38 0.92
N HIS A 54 9.04 1.92 1.61
CA HIS A 54 9.65 2.61 2.74
C HIS A 54 11.17 2.53 2.64
N GLY A 55 11.83 3.69 2.54
CA GLY A 55 13.27 3.84 2.65
C GLY A 55 13.74 4.13 4.07
N GLY A 56 15.06 4.27 4.25
CA GLY A 56 15.74 4.23 5.56
C GLY A 56 16.38 2.87 5.80
N ILE A 57 16.82 2.58 7.04
CA ILE A 57 17.75 1.46 7.45
C ILE A 57 17.44 0.05 6.89
N GLY A 58 16.31 -0.16 6.25
CA GLY A 58 16.24 -1.09 5.14
C GLY A 58 15.15 -0.66 4.17
N TYR A 59 15.36 -0.94 2.88
CA TYR A 59 14.29 -0.81 1.92
C TYR A 59 13.26 -1.91 2.12
N SER A 60 12.00 -1.55 2.30
CA SER A 60 10.90 -2.49 2.54
C SER A 60 9.62 -2.05 1.87
N TRP A 61 8.72 -3.01 1.68
CA TRP A 61 7.35 -2.78 1.28
C TRP A 61 6.42 -3.01 2.47
N ARG A 62 5.43 -2.14 2.62
CA ARG A 62 4.51 -2.14 3.76
C ARG A 62 3.07 -2.02 3.32
N ALA A 63 2.19 -2.75 4.01
CA ALA A 63 0.75 -2.64 3.88
C ALA A 63 0.14 -2.12 5.18
N VAL A 64 -0.83 -1.22 5.07
CA VAL A 64 -1.78 -0.92 6.15
C VAL A 64 -3.18 -1.24 5.66
N ILE A 65 -3.93 -1.99 6.45
CA ILE A 65 -5.35 -2.24 6.26
C ILE A 65 -6.10 -1.52 7.37
N ALA A 66 -7.08 -0.69 7.02
CA ALA A 66 -7.86 0.07 7.97
C ALA A 66 -9.32 0.18 7.54
N HIS A 67 -10.21 0.14 8.53
CA HIS A 67 -11.60 0.49 8.35
C HIS A 67 -11.75 2.02 8.42
N VAL A 68 -12.44 2.60 7.46
CA VAL A 68 -12.71 4.03 7.34
C VAL A 68 -14.22 4.26 7.27
N GLU A 69 -14.73 5.01 8.25
CA GLU A 69 -16.07 5.58 8.21
C GLU A 69 -15.96 7.10 8.03
N PRO A 70 -16.77 7.73 7.17
CA PRO A 70 -16.72 9.17 6.96
C PRO A 70 -16.88 9.96 8.26
N GLY A 71 -15.94 10.87 8.55
CA GLY A 71 -15.97 11.71 9.75
C GLY A 71 -15.54 11.02 11.05
N ALA A 72 -15.21 9.73 11.02
CA ALA A 72 -14.67 9.00 12.17
C ALA A 72 -13.15 8.88 12.08
N LYS A 73 -12.51 8.57 13.22
CA LYS A 73 -11.10 8.18 13.23
C LYS A 73 -10.97 6.79 12.61
N PRO A 74 -10.09 6.55 11.63
CA PRO A 74 -9.95 5.23 11.04
C PRO A 74 -9.42 4.22 12.06
N LYS A 75 -9.88 2.98 11.93
CA LYS A 75 -9.46 1.86 12.76
C LYS A 75 -8.49 0.99 11.96
N VAL A 76 -7.22 0.97 12.37
CA VAL A 76 -6.24 0.05 11.80
C VAL A 76 -6.65 -1.38 12.13
N LEU A 77 -6.82 -2.20 11.10
CA LEU A 77 -7.17 -3.62 11.20
C LEU A 77 -5.92 -4.50 11.18
N ALA A 78 -4.98 -4.19 10.29
CA ALA A 78 -3.74 -4.94 10.16
C ALA A 78 -2.62 -4.08 9.56
N ASN A 79 -1.37 -4.47 9.85
CA ASN A 79 -0.18 -3.97 9.17
C ASN A 79 0.69 -5.14 8.76
N ALA A 80 1.35 -5.03 7.62
CA ALA A 80 2.30 -6.02 7.12
C ALA A 80 3.56 -5.33 6.58
N GLU A 81 4.69 -6.03 6.66
CA GLU A 81 5.97 -5.62 6.08
C GLU A 81 6.62 -6.81 5.39
N THR A 82 7.27 -6.55 4.26
CA THR A 82 8.10 -7.51 3.54
C THR A 82 9.29 -6.81 2.90
N ILE A 83 10.33 -7.57 2.58
CA ILE A 83 11.51 -7.13 1.82
C ILE A 83 11.49 -7.65 0.38
N SER A 84 10.37 -8.20 -0.08
CA SER A 84 10.19 -8.71 -1.44
C SER A 84 9.15 -7.90 -2.20
N ASP A 85 9.46 -7.62 -3.47
CA ASP A 85 8.58 -6.99 -4.45
C ASP A 85 7.59 -7.98 -5.10
N THR A 86 7.53 -9.24 -4.65
CA THR A 86 6.70 -10.30 -5.28
C THR A 86 5.25 -9.87 -5.47
N LEU A 87 4.65 -9.19 -4.49
CA LEU A 87 3.27 -8.69 -4.61
C LEU A 87 3.14 -7.59 -5.67
N CYS A 88 4.15 -6.73 -5.84
CA CYS A 88 4.17 -5.75 -6.93
C CYS A 88 4.21 -6.49 -8.27
N ALA A 89 5.18 -7.38 -8.47
CA ALA A 89 5.33 -8.13 -9.72
C ALA A 89 4.07 -8.93 -10.09
N LEU A 90 3.49 -9.65 -9.12
CA LEU A 90 2.25 -10.40 -9.32
C LEU A 90 1.09 -9.49 -9.77
N THR A 91 0.92 -8.37 -9.08
CA THR A 91 -0.22 -7.49 -9.32
C THR A 91 -0.02 -6.55 -10.51
N ASP A 92 1.22 -6.28 -10.93
CA ASP A 92 1.57 -5.68 -12.22
C ASP A 92 1.22 -6.64 -13.36
N GLY A 93 1.65 -7.91 -13.25
CA GLY A 93 1.32 -8.95 -14.23
C GLY A 93 -0.19 -9.17 -14.36
N ALA A 94 -0.94 -9.14 -13.25
CA ALA A 94 -2.39 -9.23 -13.28
C ALA A 94 -3.03 -8.06 -14.04
N PHE A 95 -2.60 -6.82 -13.81
CA PHE A 95 -3.11 -5.66 -14.57
C PHE A 95 -2.69 -5.67 -16.04
N ALA A 96 -1.52 -6.23 -16.34
CA ALA A 96 -1.07 -6.44 -17.71
C ALA A 96 -1.78 -7.61 -18.43
N GLY A 97 -2.69 -8.33 -17.74
CA GLY A 97 -3.37 -9.51 -18.28
C GLY A 97 -2.46 -10.73 -18.47
N GLN A 98 -1.29 -10.73 -17.85
CA GLN A 98 -0.30 -11.81 -17.92
C GLN A 98 -0.54 -12.91 -16.88
N VAL A 99 -1.29 -12.58 -15.82
CA VAL A 99 -1.74 -13.55 -14.82
C VAL A 99 -3.18 -13.95 -15.17
N PRO A 100 -3.46 -15.23 -15.47
CA PRO A 100 -4.81 -15.66 -15.80
C PRO A 100 -5.73 -15.54 -14.57
N PRO A 101 -7.02 -15.21 -14.77
CA PRO A 101 -7.96 -15.23 -13.67
C PRO A 101 -8.08 -16.64 -13.11
N TYR A 102 -8.36 -16.73 -11.82
CA TYR A 102 -8.73 -18.00 -11.20
C TYR A 102 -9.96 -18.60 -11.90
N PRO A 103 -9.99 -19.92 -12.17
CA PRO A 103 -11.18 -20.56 -12.70
C PRO A 103 -12.38 -20.33 -11.79
N PRO A 104 -13.61 -20.25 -12.33
CA PRO A 104 -14.80 -20.15 -11.51
C PRO A 104 -14.86 -21.24 -10.43
N GLY A 105 -15.09 -20.86 -9.18
CA GLY A 105 -15.22 -21.79 -8.06
C GLY A 105 -13.92 -22.22 -7.37
N THR A 106 -12.74 -21.69 -7.76
CA THR A 106 -11.46 -22.06 -7.12
C THR A 106 -11.06 -21.16 -5.95
N TRP A 107 -11.94 -20.27 -5.48
CA TRP A 107 -11.70 -19.52 -4.25
C TRP A 107 -11.73 -20.49 -3.07
N ALA A 108 -10.57 -20.96 -2.63
CA ALA A 108 -10.42 -21.47 -1.27
C ALA A 108 -10.46 -20.25 -0.35
N ALA A 109 -11.60 -20.01 0.30
CA ALA A 109 -11.63 -19.12 1.44
C ALA A 109 -10.73 -19.75 2.52
N SER A 110 -9.77 -18.98 3.00
CA SER A 110 -8.97 -19.36 4.14
C SER A 110 -9.67 -18.86 5.40
N ASP A 111 -10.06 -19.77 6.30
CA ASP A 111 -10.77 -19.45 7.54
C ASP A 111 -9.82 -18.97 8.66
N PHE A 112 -8.87 -18.07 8.34
CA PHE A 112 -8.00 -17.47 9.37
C PHE A 112 -8.71 -16.35 10.15
#